data_AF-A0A1I8B725-F1
#
_entry.id   AF-A0A1I8B725-F1
#
_cell.length_a   1.000
_cell.length_b   1.000
_cell.length_c   1.000
_cell.angle_alpha   90.00
_cell.angle_beta   90.00
_cell.angle_gamma   90.00
#
_symmetry.space_group_name_H-M   'P 1'
#
loop_
_entity.id
_entity.type
_entity.pdbx_description
1 polymer ?
#
loop_
_entity_poly.entity_id
_entity_poly.type
_entity_poly.pdbx_seq_one_letter_code
_entity_poly.pdbx_strand_id
1 'polypeptide(L)'
;MLISKILLCAAQQVERRRYWKPSYQCFKKFEIALDPLVDCPLMPRAYLDDLGGTKKRLQMKIKNLFSKKESSQINTSVRAITESGEILDDYLTNFDVFFGPQPCTKIEIGDAEYTVVRDTHWLDNVEIALKPLIGCPLMPSVDWKTEDPNAKYHWFVGDSSSKKLKASIDKSSQCGISINGYNFVKTFPYYCPKEEDLNKFVAVVVEFSGEENGRMAISPSRVKRPTENKNDLLIFEERQEKFCKEKMRGNKYRILSYNVLAHLYMKTALNKSAQKDQYFPYCPKEFQFDSYRYPLLLKEIHGYNADLLFLQEVDVRFQRRFLVPFLKLKGYTPIFNCKENQVNEGLIIAVRSDRFSEDGNYTAKLSGLLKKRSNSDIMEYFKNKPEAYNVISSRPSIIQIVHFHSIENPKIQILAANTHLHYDPSFEEVKHLQAVLCVRYINDIIRRIKSSQKNQKIQVVFAGDFNFEPKSKAAKLLRNDIDLINKEENRGRESNSKSLQNNVEQQQQLSFFLFINWLFWTFFGNIFGANWLPKIEDKDIEKIRVPFKFQCATGFPPYTNFTRAEGFTKGAFVGCLDYIWVFQQTKVLRVLPLPDHKLVTKYGAIPSRIAPSDHLPIICEICFEDNENNDSFDNLT
;
A
#
# COMPACT_ATOMS: atom_id res chain seq x y z
N MET A 1 -35.28 -11.34 -20.29
CA MET A 1 -33.90 -11.42 -20.83
C MET A 1 -33.63 -10.34 -21.88
N LEU A 2 -34.17 -10.43 -23.10
CA LEU A 2 -33.98 -9.40 -24.14
C LEU A 2 -34.69 -8.09 -23.78
N ILE A 3 -35.92 -8.19 -23.25
CA ILE A 3 -36.70 -7.05 -22.72
C ILE A 3 -35.97 -6.33 -21.58
N SER A 4 -35.37 -7.09 -20.66
CA SER A 4 -34.55 -6.56 -19.56
C SER A 4 -33.32 -5.79 -20.07
N LYS A 5 -32.67 -6.21 -21.18
CA LYS A 5 -31.59 -5.47 -21.84
C LYS A 5 -32.06 -4.14 -22.44
N ILE A 6 -33.27 -4.10 -23.00
CA ILE A 6 -33.85 -2.87 -23.57
C ILE A 6 -34.12 -1.83 -22.48
N LEU A 7 -34.74 -2.27 -21.38
CA LEU A 7 -34.99 -1.42 -20.20
C LEU A 7 -33.69 -0.88 -19.62
N LEU A 8 -32.68 -1.75 -19.48
CA LEU A 8 -31.35 -1.35 -19.03
C LEU A 8 -30.69 -0.33 -19.97
N CYS A 9 -30.76 -0.52 -21.29
CA CYS A 9 -30.25 0.44 -22.26
C CYS A 9 -30.99 1.80 -22.19
N ALA A 10 -32.30 1.80 -21.96
CA ALA A 10 -33.09 3.03 -21.83
C ALA A 10 -32.71 3.82 -20.58
N ALA A 11 -32.51 3.16 -19.44
CA ALA A 11 -31.99 3.77 -18.21
C ALA A 11 -30.54 4.27 -18.38
N GLN A 12 -29.66 3.47 -19.00
CA GLN A 12 -28.25 3.82 -19.25
C GLN A 12 -28.05 5.04 -20.14
N GLN A 13 -28.94 5.26 -21.12
CA GLN A 13 -28.87 6.43 -22.00
C GLN A 13 -29.09 7.75 -21.24
N VAL A 14 -29.86 7.73 -20.15
CA VAL A 14 -30.07 8.90 -19.27
C VAL A 14 -28.89 9.11 -18.34
N GLU A 15 -28.37 8.04 -17.74
CA GLU A 15 -27.32 8.13 -16.73
C GLU A 15 -25.96 8.56 -17.30
N ARG A 16 -25.64 8.17 -18.54
CA ARG A 16 -24.43 8.63 -19.25
C ARG A 16 -24.40 10.14 -19.49
N ARG A 17 -25.54 10.84 -19.47
CA ARG A 17 -25.60 12.31 -19.59
C ARG A 17 -25.38 13.02 -18.25
N ARG A 18 -25.45 12.30 -17.12
CA ARG A 18 -25.33 12.85 -15.75
C ARG A 18 -23.88 12.96 -15.25
N TYR A 19 -22.88 12.57 -16.05
CA TYR A 19 -21.46 12.70 -15.70
C TYR A 19 -21.02 14.17 -15.67
N TRP A 20 -21.50 14.93 -14.69
CA TRP A 20 -20.87 16.11 -14.08
C TRP A 20 -21.33 16.35 -12.63
N LYS A 21 -22.09 15.43 -11.98
CA LYS A 21 -22.28 15.41 -10.50
C LYS A 21 -22.42 13.97 -9.94
N PRO A 22 -21.80 13.60 -8.80
CA PRO A 22 -21.52 12.20 -8.44
C PRO A 22 -22.62 11.43 -7.70
N SER A 23 -23.79 12.03 -7.42
CA SER A 23 -24.62 11.59 -6.29
C SER A 23 -25.85 10.72 -6.61
N TYR A 24 -26.02 10.23 -7.83
CA TYR A 24 -27.15 9.36 -8.17
C TYR A 24 -26.75 8.32 -9.24
N GLN A 25 -26.46 7.09 -8.81
CA GLN A 25 -26.26 5.96 -9.70
C GLN A 25 -27.43 4.98 -9.54
N CYS A 26 -28.08 4.60 -10.64
CA CYS A 26 -29.25 3.73 -10.63
C CYS A 26 -28.95 2.48 -11.45
N PHE A 27 -28.27 1.46 -10.89
CA PHE A 27 -28.09 0.19 -11.61
C PHE A 27 -28.22 -1.12 -10.82
N LYS A 28 -29.06 -1.96 -11.45
CA LYS A 28 -29.22 -3.43 -11.46
C LYS A 28 -29.92 -4.09 -10.26
N LYS A 29 -31.15 -4.54 -10.52
CA LYS A 29 -31.49 -5.97 -10.53
C LYS A 29 -32.64 -6.23 -11.51
N PHE A 30 -32.36 -6.95 -12.60
CA PHE A 30 -33.34 -7.70 -13.39
C PHE A 30 -32.72 -9.04 -13.73
N GLU A 31 -33.07 -10.09 -12.99
CA GLU A 31 -32.57 -11.44 -13.25
C GLU A 31 -33.31 -12.08 -14.43
N ILE A 32 -32.61 -12.33 -15.54
CA ILE A 32 -32.66 -13.60 -16.29
C ILE A 32 -31.24 -13.83 -16.85
N ALA A 33 -30.66 -15.00 -16.53
CA ALA A 33 -29.29 -15.42 -16.85
C ALA A 33 -28.92 -15.33 -18.35
N LEU A 34 -27.70 -14.88 -18.67
CA LEU A 34 -27.09 -14.98 -20.00
C LEU A 34 -25.58 -15.20 -19.96
N ASP A 35 -25.13 -16.13 -20.80
CA ASP A 35 -23.76 -16.32 -21.26
C ASP A 35 -23.27 -15.15 -22.16
N PRO A 36 -21.94 -14.91 -22.27
CA PRO A 36 -21.37 -13.77 -22.96
C PRO A 36 -21.00 -14.11 -24.40
N LEU A 37 -21.77 -13.67 -25.40
CA LEU A 37 -21.28 -13.56 -26.78
C LEU A 37 -21.99 -12.42 -27.53
N VAL A 38 -21.20 -11.79 -28.40
CA VAL A 38 -21.51 -10.80 -29.45
C VAL A 38 -21.36 -9.31 -29.05
N ASP A 39 -20.19 -8.78 -29.39
CA ASP A 39 -19.90 -7.37 -29.65
C ASP A 39 -20.99 -6.74 -30.53
N CYS A 40 -21.54 -5.60 -30.11
CA CYS A 40 -22.39 -4.78 -30.96
C CYS A 40 -21.73 -3.40 -31.14
N PRO A 41 -21.45 -2.98 -32.39
CA PRO A 41 -20.63 -1.80 -32.66
C PRO A 41 -21.33 -0.50 -32.25
N LEU A 42 -20.52 0.42 -31.74
CA LEU A 42 -20.86 1.80 -31.39
C LEU A 42 -21.59 2.51 -32.55
N MET A 43 -22.80 2.99 -32.28
CA MET A 43 -23.50 3.96 -33.14
C MET A 43 -23.53 5.33 -32.42
N PRO A 44 -23.01 6.41 -33.02
CA PRO A 44 -23.16 7.77 -32.51
C PRO A 44 -24.47 8.39 -33.02
N ARG A 45 -25.44 8.63 -32.14
CA ARG A 45 -26.61 9.54 -32.37
C ARG A 45 -26.98 10.19 -31.03
N ALA A 46 -26.72 11.48 -30.79
CA ALA A 46 -27.35 12.71 -31.31
C ALA A 46 -28.43 13.26 -30.36
N TYR A 47 -28.05 14.29 -29.58
CA TYR A 47 -28.74 15.53 -29.15
C TYR A 47 -30.30 15.69 -29.14
N LEU A 48 -31.13 14.65 -29.20
CA LEU A 48 -32.61 14.76 -29.27
C LEU A 48 -33.35 13.82 -28.28
N ASP A 49 -33.01 13.87 -26.99
CA ASP A 49 -33.70 13.04 -25.98
C ASP A 49 -34.77 13.77 -25.15
N ASP A 50 -34.98 15.07 -25.37
CA ASP A 50 -36.02 15.86 -24.69
C ASP A 50 -37.42 15.73 -25.35
N LEU A 51 -37.57 14.91 -26.40
CA LEU A 51 -38.77 14.91 -27.27
C LEU A 51 -39.41 13.54 -27.54
N GLY A 52 -39.00 12.47 -26.85
CA GLY A 52 -39.52 11.13 -27.11
C GLY A 52 -40.01 10.40 -25.87
N GLY A 53 -41.33 10.13 -25.81
CA GLY A 53 -41.96 9.37 -24.74
C GLY A 53 -41.31 7.98 -24.53
N THR A 54 -40.90 7.71 -23.29
CA THR A 54 -40.19 6.50 -22.84
C THR A 54 -40.89 5.23 -23.30
N LYS A 55 -42.20 5.18 -23.10
CA LYS A 55 -43.06 4.05 -23.44
C LYS A 55 -43.06 3.78 -24.95
N LYS A 56 -43.23 4.81 -25.78
CA LYS A 56 -43.16 4.68 -27.25
C LYS A 56 -41.82 4.14 -27.72
N ARG A 57 -40.71 4.58 -27.11
CA ARG A 57 -39.35 4.09 -27.42
C ARG A 57 -39.15 2.63 -27.02
N LEU A 58 -39.60 2.25 -25.83
CA LEU A 58 -39.55 0.87 -25.35
C LEU A 58 -40.40 -0.05 -26.24
N GLN A 59 -41.63 0.36 -26.56
CA GLN A 59 -42.53 -0.34 -27.48
C GLN A 59 -41.92 -0.50 -28.88
N MET A 60 -41.30 0.53 -29.45
CA MET A 60 -40.61 0.43 -30.73
C MET A 60 -39.41 -0.51 -30.69
N LYS A 61 -38.56 -0.44 -29.65
CA LYS A 61 -37.42 -1.35 -29.50
C LYS A 61 -37.89 -2.80 -29.34
N ILE A 62 -38.92 -3.03 -28.54
CA ILE A 62 -39.56 -4.33 -28.34
C ILE A 62 -40.12 -4.84 -29.68
N LYS A 63 -40.93 -4.05 -30.38
CA LYS A 63 -41.52 -4.40 -31.67
C LYS A 63 -40.47 -4.71 -32.75
N ASN A 64 -39.38 -3.93 -32.83
CA ASN A 64 -38.27 -4.16 -33.76
C ASN A 64 -37.44 -5.41 -33.45
N LEU A 65 -37.43 -5.86 -32.19
CA LEU A 65 -36.74 -7.08 -31.79
C LEU A 65 -37.58 -8.33 -32.04
N PHE A 66 -38.91 -8.21 -31.88
CA PHE A 66 -39.85 -9.29 -32.15
C PHE A 66 -40.21 -9.43 -33.63
N SER A 67 -40.07 -8.39 -34.47
CA SER A 67 -40.25 -8.50 -35.93
C SER A 67 -39.18 -9.34 -36.63
N LYS A 68 -38.11 -9.74 -35.94
CA LYS A 68 -37.03 -10.61 -36.45
C LYS A 68 -37.18 -12.10 -36.09
N LYS A 69 -38.22 -12.49 -35.35
CA LYS A 69 -38.55 -13.89 -35.05
C LYS A 69 -40.01 -14.12 -35.39
N GLU A 70 -40.31 -15.09 -36.25
CA GLU A 70 -41.68 -15.36 -36.70
C GLU A 70 -42.63 -15.67 -35.53
N SER A 71 -43.77 -14.97 -35.58
CA SER A 71 -45.09 -15.25 -35.01
C SER A 71 -45.22 -15.68 -33.54
N SER A 72 -45.63 -14.72 -32.70
CA SER A 72 -46.86 -14.82 -31.90
C SER A 72 -47.33 -13.40 -31.54
N GLN A 73 -48.64 -13.17 -31.36
CA GLN A 73 -49.19 -11.92 -30.81
C GLN A 73 -48.70 -11.74 -29.37
N ILE A 74 -47.47 -11.28 -29.19
CA ILE A 74 -46.92 -10.96 -27.88
C ILE A 74 -47.50 -9.61 -27.49
N ASN A 75 -48.20 -9.54 -26.36
CA ASN A 75 -48.63 -8.28 -25.77
C ASN A 75 -47.39 -7.42 -25.49
N THR A 76 -47.13 -6.41 -26.32
CA THR A 76 -45.99 -5.50 -26.18
C THR A 76 -46.36 -4.21 -25.44
N SER A 77 -47.48 -4.20 -24.70
CA SER A 77 -47.83 -3.04 -23.86
C SER A 77 -46.73 -2.84 -22.82
N VAL A 78 -46.37 -1.58 -22.59
CA VAL A 78 -45.39 -1.19 -21.58
C VAL A 78 -46.09 -0.20 -20.67
N ARG A 79 -46.16 -0.45 -19.36
CA ARG A 79 -46.70 0.51 -18.39
C ARG A 79 -45.62 0.85 -17.39
N ALA A 80 -45.40 2.13 -17.12
CA ALA A 80 -44.57 2.57 -16.01
C ALA A 80 -45.50 3.02 -14.90
N ILE A 81 -45.31 2.51 -13.69
CA ILE A 81 -46.24 2.66 -12.57
C ILE A 81 -45.48 3.26 -11.39
N THR A 82 -46.05 4.27 -10.76
CA THR A 82 -45.51 4.92 -9.56
C THR A 82 -45.77 4.08 -8.30
N GLU A 83 -45.21 4.52 -7.16
CA GLU A 83 -45.51 3.92 -5.86
C GLU A 83 -46.99 4.02 -5.46
N SER A 84 -47.67 5.11 -5.84
CA SER A 84 -49.12 5.31 -5.66
C SER A 84 -49.98 4.39 -6.53
N GLY A 85 -49.36 3.61 -7.45
CA GLY A 85 -50.07 2.77 -8.41
C GLY A 85 -50.55 3.52 -9.66
N GLU A 86 -50.17 4.78 -9.85
CA GLU A 86 -50.54 5.58 -11.00
C GLU A 86 -49.72 5.17 -12.23
N ILE A 87 -50.41 4.97 -13.36
CA ILE A 87 -49.76 4.68 -14.64
C ILE A 87 -49.27 6.00 -15.24
N LEU A 88 -47.96 6.13 -15.39
CA LEU A 88 -47.30 7.29 -15.96
C LEU A 88 -47.60 7.47 -17.45
N ASP A 89 -47.75 8.72 -17.86
CA ASP A 89 -48.10 9.11 -19.22
C ASP A 89 -47.05 8.66 -20.26
N ASP A 90 -47.55 8.15 -21.38
CA ASP A 90 -46.85 7.69 -22.57
C ASP A 90 -45.90 8.73 -23.18
N TYR A 91 -46.14 10.03 -22.94
CA TYR A 91 -45.33 11.14 -23.46
C TYR A 91 -44.15 11.54 -22.58
N LEU A 92 -44.07 11.04 -21.34
CA LEU A 92 -43.00 11.39 -20.40
C LEU A 92 -41.63 10.93 -20.89
N THR A 93 -40.62 11.78 -20.71
CA THR A 93 -39.23 11.46 -21.06
C THR A 93 -38.69 10.37 -20.15
N ASN A 94 -37.56 9.75 -20.53
CA ASN A 94 -36.92 8.76 -19.65
C ASN A 94 -36.51 9.42 -18.32
N PHE A 95 -36.18 10.71 -18.34
CA PHE A 95 -35.87 11.43 -17.12
C PHE A 95 -37.10 11.55 -16.23
N ASP A 96 -38.25 11.96 -16.77
CA ASP A 96 -39.47 12.11 -15.96
C ASP A 96 -39.96 10.77 -15.42
N VAL A 97 -39.92 9.72 -16.25
CA VAL A 97 -40.32 8.36 -15.85
C VAL A 97 -39.42 7.79 -14.77
N PHE A 98 -38.09 7.93 -14.90
CA PHE A 98 -37.15 7.31 -13.97
C PHE A 98 -36.63 8.24 -12.88
N PHE A 99 -36.76 9.54 -12.97
CA PHE A 99 -36.12 10.50 -12.07
C PHE A 99 -36.94 11.77 -11.83
N GLY A 100 -38.16 11.85 -12.38
CA GLY A 100 -39.07 12.96 -12.15
C GLY A 100 -39.63 12.98 -10.72
N PRO A 101 -40.53 13.92 -10.41
CA PRO A 101 -41.10 14.10 -9.08
C PRO A 101 -41.87 12.86 -8.57
N GLN A 102 -42.42 12.09 -9.50
CA GLN A 102 -43.12 10.83 -9.25
C GLN A 102 -42.49 9.72 -10.09
N PRO A 103 -41.30 9.23 -9.70
CA PRO A 103 -40.59 8.25 -10.49
C PRO A 103 -41.34 6.91 -10.48
N CYS A 104 -41.22 6.14 -11.56
CA CYS A 104 -41.76 4.78 -11.57
C CYS A 104 -41.00 3.88 -10.58
N THR A 105 -41.75 3.01 -9.93
CA THR A 105 -41.28 1.94 -9.06
C THR A 105 -41.55 0.56 -9.67
N LYS A 106 -42.45 0.48 -10.65
CA LYS A 106 -42.72 -0.73 -11.42
C LYS A 106 -42.81 -0.42 -12.91
N ILE A 107 -42.41 -1.40 -13.72
CA ILE A 107 -42.61 -1.43 -15.15
C ILE A 107 -43.29 -2.75 -15.49
N GLU A 108 -44.36 -2.71 -16.24
CA GLU A 108 -44.99 -3.91 -16.77
C GLU A 108 -44.73 -3.97 -18.26
N ILE A 109 -44.35 -5.15 -18.76
CA ILE A 109 -44.15 -5.39 -20.19
C ILE A 109 -44.90 -6.66 -20.56
N GLY A 110 -46.01 -6.51 -21.30
CA GLY A 110 -46.98 -7.58 -21.46
C GLY A 110 -47.50 -8.03 -20.10
N ASP A 111 -47.35 -9.32 -19.80
CA ASP A 111 -47.82 -9.92 -18.55
C ASP A 111 -46.72 -10.01 -17.47
N ALA A 112 -45.52 -9.49 -17.75
CA ALA A 112 -44.40 -9.52 -16.81
C ALA A 112 -44.27 -8.19 -16.06
N GLU A 113 -44.27 -8.25 -14.73
CA GLU A 113 -43.99 -7.12 -13.84
C GLU A 113 -42.50 -7.05 -13.49
N TYR A 114 -41.96 -5.83 -13.46
CA TYR A 114 -40.57 -5.52 -13.24
C TYR A 114 -40.45 -4.40 -12.22
N THR A 115 -39.89 -4.66 -11.03
CA THR A 115 -39.66 -3.62 -10.02
C THR A 115 -38.41 -2.81 -10.34
N VAL A 116 -38.52 -1.47 -10.26
CA VAL A 116 -37.39 -0.55 -10.38
C VAL A 116 -36.75 -0.40 -9.01
N VAL A 117 -35.56 -0.97 -8.84
CA VAL A 117 -34.79 -0.86 -7.61
C VAL A 117 -33.74 0.23 -7.74
N ARG A 118 -33.69 1.14 -6.77
CA ARG A 118 -32.84 2.34 -6.74
C ARG A 118 -31.85 2.24 -5.58
N ASP A 119 -30.69 2.89 -5.73
CA ASP A 119 -29.69 3.04 -4.68
C ASP A 119 -29.31 1.73 -3.96
N THR A 120 -29.34 0.61 -4.69
CA THR A 120 -28.96 -0.69 -4.12
C THR A 120 -27.46 -0.81 -4.04
N HIS A 121 -26.99 -1.41 -2.94
CA HIS A 121 -25.62 -1.89 -2.88
C HIS A 121 -25.40 -2.95 -3.97
N TRP A 122 -24.27 -2.82 -4.67
CA TRP A 122 -23.99 -3.64 -5.84
C TRP A 122 -22.57 -4.16 -5.79
N LEU A 123 -22.46 -5.47 -5.85
CA LEU A 123 -21.21 -6.22 -5.83
C LEU A 123 -20.99 -6.86 -7.21
N ASP A 124 -19.88 -6.50 -7.88
CA ASP A 124 -19.51 -7.07 -9.19
C ASP A 124 -18.88 -8.46 -9.05
N ASN A 125 -17.94 -8.62 -8.12
CA ASN A 125 -17.17 -9.85 -7.96
C ASN A 125 -16.68 -10.08 -6.52
N VAL A 126 -16.71 -11.34 -6.09
CA VAL A 126 -16.03 -11.83 -4.87
C VAL A 126 -15.03 -12.89 -5.28
N GLU A 127 -13.80 -12.77 -4.79
CA GLU A 127 -12.74 -13.75 -5.03
C GLU A 127 -11.91 -13.95 -3.76
N ILE A 128 -11.49 -15.18 -3.48
CA ILE A 128 -10.39 -15.43 -2.52
C ILE A 128 -9.09 -15.48 -3.33
N ALA A 129 -8.38 -14.36 -3.43
CA ALA A 129 -7.15 -14.28 -4.22
C ALA A 129 -5.87 -14.68 -3.45
N LEU A 130 -5.96 -14.72 -2.12
CA LEU A 130 -4.84 -15.03 -1.25
C LEU A 130 -4.80 -16.52 -0.92
N LYS A 131 -3.60 -17.07 -0.67
CA LYS A 131 -3.44 -18.44 -0.21
C LYS A 131 -3.95 -18.59 1.23
N PRO A 132 -4.79 -19.59 1.54
CA PRO A 132 -5.20 -19.88 2.91
C PRO A 132 -4.03 -20.50 3.69
N LEU A 133 -3.42 -19.70 4.56
CA LEU A 133 -2.31 -20.13 5.40
C LEU A 133 -2.73 -20.17 6.88
N ILE A 134 -2.35 -21.24 7.57
CA ILE A 134 -2.69 -21.41 8.99
C ILE A 134 -2.15 -20.25 9.82
N GLY A 135 -3.02 -19.66 10.64
CA GLY A 135 -2.73 -18.54 11.52
C GLY A 135 -2.59 -17.18 10.82
N CYS A 136 -2.69 -17.11 9.49
CA CYS A 136 -2.62 -15.87 8.73
C CYS A 136 -4.03 -15.36 8.35
N PRO A 137 -4.27 -14.04 8.35
CA PRO A 137 -5.52 -13.47 7.87
C PRO A 137 -5.77 -13.80 6.39
N LEU A 138 -6.96 -14.34 6.11
CA LEU A 138 -7.52 -14.57 4.79
C LEU A 138 -8.71 -13.64 4.58
N MET A 139 -8.65 -12.83 3.54
CA MET A 139 -9.68 -11.85 3.19
C MET A 139 -10.12 -12.05 1.74
N PRO A 140 -11.42 -11.89 1.41
CA PRO A 140 -11.85 -11.83 0.03
C PRO A 140 -11.41 -10.50 -0.60
N SER A 141 -11.11 -10.56 -1.89
CA SER A 141 -11.16 -9.41 -2.77
C SER A 141 -12.61 -9.20 -3.17
N VAL A 142 -13.20 -8.09 -2.73
CA VAL A 142 -14.56 -7.69 -3.11
C VAL A 142 -14.48 -6.45 -3.99
N ASP A 143 -15.04 -6.53 -5.19
CA ASP A 143 -15.14 -5.42 -6.11
C ASP A 143 -16.58 -4.87 -6.07
N TRP A 144 -16.78 -3.85 -5.24
CA TRP A 144 -18.06 -3.14 -5.11
C TRP A 144 -18.21 -2.07 -6.20
N LYS A 145 -19.44 -1.88 -6.70
CA LYS A 145 -19.85 -0.64 -7.39
C LYS A 145 -20.44 0.35 -6.40
N THR A 146 -21.27 -0.16 -5.49
CA THR A 146 -21.87 0.58 -4.39
C THR A 146 -21.72 -0.28 -3.15
N GLU A 147 -20.84 0.13 -2.23
CA GLU A 147 -20.49 -0.65 -1.03
C GLU A 147 -21.65 -0.70 -0.04
N ASP A 148 -21.94 -1.89 0.49
CA ASP A 148 -22.83 -2.04 1.66
C ASP A 148 -21.99 -2.00 2.94
N PRO A 149 -22.12 -0.95 3.78
CA PRO A 149 -21.38 -0.87 5.04
C PRO A 149 -21.81 -1.96 6.04
N ASN A 150 -22.98 -2.59 5.83
CA ASN A 150 -23.52 -3.66 6.67
C ASN A 150 -23.29 -5.06 6.07
N ALA A 151 -22.49 -5.17 5.00
CA ALA A 151 -22.17 -6.46 4.40
C ALA A 151 -21.58 -7.44 5.43
N LYS A 152 -22.09 -8.67 5.43
CA LYS A 152 -21.61 -9.75 6.29
C LYS A 152 -20.81 -10.76 5.48
N TYR A 153 -19.81 -11.34 6.12
CA TYR A 153 -18.84 -12.23 5.49
C TYR A 153 -18.84 -13.57 6.22
N HIS A 154 -19.54 -14.55 5.65
CA HIS A 154 -19.75 -15.85 6.25
C HIS A 154 -18.70 -16.83 5.73
N TRP A 155 -17.86 -17.35 6.61
CA TRP A 155 -16.76 -18.24 6.27
C TRP A 155 -17.12 -19.69 6.54
N PHE A 156 -16.74 -20.55 5.61
CA PHE A 156 -16.97 -21.99 5.64
C PHE A 156 -15.71 -22.76 5.26
N VAL A 157 -15.62 -24.02 5.68
CA VAL A 157 -14.51 -24.92 5.35
C VAL A 157 -15.05 -26.28 4.89
N GLY A 158 -14.49 -26.82 3.81
CA GLY A 158 -14.97 -28.07 3.19
C GLY A 158 -13.95 -28.72 2.24
N ASP A 159 -14.28 -29.87 1.66
CA ASP A 159 -13.30 -30.70 0.93
C ASP A 159 -13.26 -30.49 -0.59
N SER A 160 -14.24 -29.78 -1.16
CA SER A 160 -14.47 -29.66 -2.59
C SER A 160 -14.29 -28.24 -3.11
N SER A 161 -13.53 -28.05 -4.19
CA SER A 161 -13.41 -26.78 -4.91
C SER A 161 -14.36 -26.66 -6.12
N SER A 162 -15.44 -27.44 -6.14
CA SER A 162 -16.35 -27.49 -7.28
C SER A 162 -17.03 -26.14 -7.52
N LYS A 163 -16.86 -25.59 -8.73
CA LYS A 163 -17.56 -24.38 -9.18
C LYS A 163 -19.09 -24.54 -9.26
N LYS A 164 -19.61 -25.76 -9.16
CA LYS A 164 -21.07 -26.04 -9.16
C LYS A 164 -21.72 -25.79 -7.80
N LEU A 165 -20.91 -25.67 -6.73
CA LEU A 165 -21.44 -25.37 -5.40
C LEU A 165 -22.11 -24.00 -5.39
N LYS A 166 -23.22 -23.91 -4.66
CA LYS A 166 -23.97 -22.68 -4.44
C LYS A 166 -24.29 -22.56 -2.96
N ALA A 167 -24.32 -21.33 -2.47
CA ALA A 167 -24.91 -21.03 -1.18
C ALA A 167 -26.44 -21.09 -1.29
N SER A 168 -27.08 -21.58 -0.23
CA SER A 168 -28.53 -21.62 -0.11
C SER A 168 -28.96 -21.03 1.24
N ILE A 169 -30.09 -20.33 1.24
CA ILE A 169 -30.71 -19.88 2.48
C ILE A 169 -31.14 -21.09 3.29
N ASP A 170 -30.71 -21.13 4.54
CA ASP A 170 -31.05 -22.16 5.51
C ASP A 170 -31.23 -21.50 6.87
N LYS A 171 -32.49 -21.18 7.21
CA LYS A 171 -32.85 -20.52 8.47
C LYS A 171 -32.55 -21.37 9.71
N SER A 172 -32.31 -22.67 9.55
CA SER A 172 -31.92 -23.55 10.66
C SER A 172 -30.41 -23.50 10.93
N SER A 173 -29.62 -23.02 9.97
CA SER A 173 -28.17 -22.89 10.11
C SER A 173 -27.80 -21.70 11.01
N GLN A 174 -26.60 -21.78 11.63
CA GLN A 174 -26.11 -20.75 12.56
C GLN A 174 -26.05 -19.33 11.98
N CYS A 175 -25.88 -19.21 10.67
CA CYS A 175 -25.72 -17.92 10.01
C CYS A 175 -26.79 -17.63 8.94
N GLY A 176 -27.83 -18.47 8.85
CA GLY A 176 -28.90 -18.35 7.85
C GLY A 176 -28.52 -18.83 6.44
N ILE A 177 -27.28 -19.29 6.23
CA ILE A 177 -26.73 -19.73 4.95
C ILE A 177 -26.03 -21.09 5.12
N SER A 178 -26.29 -22.01 4.19
CA SER A 178 -25.60 -23.30 4.11
C SER A 178 -24.94 -23.50 2.75
N ILE A 179 -23.88 -24.30 2.72
CA ILE A 179 -23.18 -24.75 1.51
C ILE A 179 -23.02 -26.26 1.66
N ASN A 180 -23.48 -27.02 0.67
CA ASN A 180 -23.38 -28.48 0.72
C ASN A 180 -21.91 -28.94 0.81
N GLY A 181 -21.58 -29.78 1.79
CA GLY A 181 -20.23 -30.30 2.02
C GLY A 181 -19.27 -29.31 2.69
N TYR A 182 -19.80 -28.24 3.28
CA TYR A 182 -19.03 -27.19 3.94
C TYR A 182 -19.59 -26.91 5.33
N ASN A 183 -18.70 -26.73 6.30
CA ASN A 183 -19.05 -26.40 7.68
C ASN A 183 -18.87 -24.90 7.89
N PHE A 184 -19.87 -24.24 8.49
CA PHE A 184 -19.76 -22.84 8.90
C PHE A 184 -18.71 -22.69 10.00
N VAL A 185 -17.94 -21.61 9.94
CA VAL A 185 -16.89 -21.32 10.92
C VAL A 185 -17.14 -20.01 11.65
N LYS A 186 -17.40 -18.91 10.93
CA LYS A 186 -17.68 -17.60 11.55
C LYS A 186 -18.19 -16.57 10.55
N THR A 187 -18.84 -15.54 11.06
CA THR A 187 -19.18 -14.31 10.33
C THR A 187 -18.25 -13.18 10.73
N PHE A 188 -17.32 -12.78 9.85
CA PHE A 188 -16.38 -11.69 10.07
C PHE A 188 -15.67 -11.30 8.77
N PRO A 189 -15.22 -10.04 8.57
CA PRO A 189 -14.56 -9.62 7.32
C PRO A 189 -13.31 -10.42 6.90
N TYR A 190 -12.69 -11.16 7.82
CA TYR A 190 -11.56 -12.05 7.53
C TYR A 190 -11.64 -13.34 8.36
N TYR A 191 -11.01 -14.41 7.87
CA TYR A 191 -10.82 -15.67 8.58
C TYR A 191 -9.34 -15.98 8.77
N CYS A 192 -8.95 -16.59 9.89
CA CYS A 192 -7.60 -17.13 10.06
C CYS A 192 -7.71 -18.65 10.11
N PRO A 193 -7.31 -19.37 9.05
CA PRO A 193 -7.33 -20.82 9.05
C PRO A 193 -6.57 -21.41 10.24
N LYS A 194 -7.05 -22.52 10.76
CA LYS A 194 -6.48 -23.23 11.90
C LYS A 194 -5.90 -24.57 11.46
N GLU A 195 -5.21 -25.23 12.37
CA GLU A 195 -4.66 -26.58 12.14
C GLU A 195 -5.74 -27.61 11.75
N GLU A 196 -6.96 -27.49 12.27
CA GLU A 196 -8.11 -28.35 11.91
C GLU A 196 -8.63 -28.17 10.46
N ASP A 197 -8.23 -27.07 9.82
CA ASP A 197 -8.57 -26.76 8.43
C ASP A 197 -7.53 -27.28 7.43
N LEU A 198 -6.41 -27.84 7.91
CA LEU A 198 -5.32 -28.29 7.06
C LEU A 198 -5.85 -29.21 5.95
N ASN A 199 -5.40 -28.97 4.72
CA ASN A 199 -5.83 -29.69 3.53
C ASN A 199 -7.31 -29.52 3.14
N LYS A 200 -8.06 -28.59 3.73
CA LYS A 200 -9.43 -28.25 3.30
C LYS A 200 -9.45 -26.97 2.46
N PHE A 201 -10.52 -26.75 1.71
CA PHE A 201 -10.80 -25.47 1.05
C PHE A 201 -11.57 -24.55 1.99
N VAL A 202 -11.38 -23.25 1.81
CA VAL A 202 -12.12 -22.20 2.52
C VAL A 202 -13.07 -21.54 1.54
N ALA A 203 -14.32 -21.33 1.93
CA ALA A 203 -15.30 -20.56 1.18
C ALA A 203 -15.75 -19.34 1.99
N VAL A 204 -16.18 -18.30 1.28
CA VAL A 204 -16.80 -17.12 1.86
C VAL A 204 -18.07 -16.78 1.09
N VAL A 205 -19.14 -16.44 1.80
CA VAL A 205 -20.36 -15.87 1.25
C VAL A 205 -20.48 -14.44 1.78
N VAL A 206 -20.56 -13.48 0.86
CA VAL A 206 -20.79 -12.06 1.18
C VAL A 206 -22.29 -11.82 1.07
N GLU A 207 -22.95 -11.63 2.21
CA GLU A 207 -24.35 -11.24 2.33
C GLU A 207 -24.42 -9.70 2.35
N PHE A 208 -25.28 -9.12 1.52
CA PHE A 208 -25.48 -7.68 1.42
C PHE A 208 -26.89 -7.36 0.92
N SER A 209 -27.36 -6.14 1.18
CA SER A 209 -28.71 -5.76 0.81
C SER A 209 -28.91 -5.82 -0.71
N GLY A 210 -29.99 -6.46 -1.16
CA GLY A 210 -30.31 -6.59 -2.59
C GLY A 210 -29.97 -7.97 -3.18
N GLU A 211 -29.25 -8.84 -2.46
CA GLU A 211 -28.96 -10.20 -2.89
C GLU A 211 -29.21 -11.25 -1.80
N GLU A 212 -30.39 -11.89 -1.85
CA GLU A 212 -30.86 -12.83 -0.82
C GLU A 212 -29.94 -14.03 -0.58
N ASN A 213 -29.24 -14.53 -1.60
CA ASN A 213 -28.35 -15.69 -1.49
C ASN A 213 -26.87 -15.32 -1.22
N GLY A 214 -26.55 -14.01 -1.20
CA GLY A 214 -25.17 -13.51 -1.17
C GLY A 214 -24.30 -13.97 -2.36
N ARG A 215 -23.05 -13.48 -2.38
CA ARG A 215 -22.05 -13.83 -3.41
C ARG A 215 -20.96 -14.70 -2.80
N MET A 216 -20.72 -15.86 -3.40
CA MET A 216 -19.80 -16.87 -2.89
C MET A 216 -18.47 -16.92 -3.66
N ALA A 217 -17.37 -17.13 -2.92
CA ALA A 217 -16.08 -17.51 -3.49
C ALA A 217 -15.45 -18.67 -2.72
N ILE A 218 -14.63 -19.48 -3.40
CA ILE A 218 -13.87 -20.60 -2.83
C ILE A 218 -12.38 -20.34 -3.04
N SER A 219 -11.56 -20.66 -2.05
CA SER A 219 -10.11 -20.50 -2.07
C SER A 219 -9.47 -21.27 -3.23
N PRO A 220 -8.39 -20.74 -3.85
CA PRO A 220 -7.79 -21.31 -5.05
C PRO A 220 -6.97 -22.58 -4.76
N SER A 221 -6.68 -22.83 -3.48
CA SER A 221 -5.90 -23.96 -3.00
C SER A 221 -6.38 -24.37 -1.62
N ARG A 222 -6.09 -25.63 -1.25
CA ARG A 222 -6.29 -26.11 0.12
C ARG A 222 -5.43 -25.33 1.13
N VAL A 223 -5.89 -25.26 2.37
CA VAL A 223 -5.19 -24.65 3.51
C VAL A 223 -3.85 -25.34 3.69
N LYS A 224 -2.79 -24.55 3.82
CA LYS A 224 -1.42 -25.02 4.04
C LYS A 224 -0.83 -24.40 5.31
N ARG A 225 0.20 -25.05 5.84
CA ARG A 225 1.10 -24.41 6.80
C ARG A 225 2.01 -23.41 6.07
N PRO A 226 2.35 -22.28 6.70
CA PRO A 226 3.39 -21.40 6.20
C PRO A 226 4.76 -22.11 6.18
N THR A 227 5.04 -22.94 7.18
CA THR A 227 6.29 -23.67 7.38
C THR A 227 6.13 -25.17 7.16
N GLU A 228 7.24 -25.90 6.94
CA GLU A 228 7.22 -27.36 6.71
C GLU A 228 6.95 -28.12 8.01
N ASN A 229 7.67 -27.77 9.07
CA ASN A 229 7.43 -28.29 10.41
C ASN A 229 6.43 -27.42 11.16
N LYS A 230 5.47 -28.03 11.84
CA LYS A 230 4.46 -27.31 12.65
C LYS A 230 5.08 -26.43 13.75
N ASN A 231 6.28 -26.77 14.21
CA ASN A 231 6.99 -26.04 15.26
C ASN A 231 7.93 -24.96 14.73
N ASP A 232 8.13 -24.89 13.41
CA ASP A 232 8.93 -23.83 12.80
C ASP A 232 8.14 -22.52 12.83
N LEU A 233 8.82 -21.47 13.29
CA LEU A 233 8.25 -20.12 13.36
C LEU A 233 8.46 -19.35 12.05
N LEU A 234 7.53 -18.45 11.77
CA LEU A 234 7.77 -17.34 10.83
C LEU A 234 8.79 -16.38 11.44
N ILE A 235 9.51 -15.65 10.57
CA ILE A 235 10.67 -14.83 10.98
C ILE A 235 10.34 -13.77 12.05
N PHE A 236 9.07 -13.37 12.15
CA PHE A 236 8.59 -12.32 13.03
C PHE A 236 7.90 -12.82 14.31
N GLU A 237 7.51 -14.09 14.41
CA GLU A 237 6.64 -14.57 15.50
C GLU A 237 7.31 -14.49 16.86
N GLU A 238 8.59 -14.86 16.95
CA GLU A 238 9.35 -14.76 18.20
C GLU A 238 9.45 -13.30 18.69
N ARG A 239 9.65 -12.35 17.76
CA ARG A 239 9.73 -10.91 18.10
C ARG A 239 8.40 -10.41 18.62
N GLN A 240 7.30 -10.81 17.98
CA GLN A 240 5.96 -10.43 18.40
C GLN A 240 5.63 -10.97 19.79
N GLU A 241 5.89 -12.26 20.00
CA GLU A 241 5.62 -12.96 21.26
C GLU A 241 6.46 -12.43 22.43
N LYS A 242 7.74 -12.10 22.18
CA LYS A 242 8.64 -11.60 23.25
C LYS A 242 8.46 -10.12 23.56
N PHE A 243 8.18 -9.29 22.56
CA PHE A 243 8.29 -7.83 22.72
C PHE A 243 7.01 -7.05 22.46
N CYS A 244 6.03 -7.63 21.76
CA CYS A 244 4.87 -6.88 21.22
C CYS A 244 3.50 -7.38 21.67
N LYS A 245 3.42 -8.32 22.64
CA LYS A 245 2.15 -8.80 23.19
C LYS A 245 1.22 -7.69 23.62
N GLU A 246 1.78 -6.71 24.33
CA GLU A 246 1.03 -5.58 24.86
C GLU A 246 1.17 -4.34 23.97
N LYS A 247 0.05 -3.63 23.88
CA LYS A 247 -0.06 -2.30 23.28
C LYS A 247 0.51 -1.25 24.24
N MET A 248 1.25 -0.27 23.71
CA MET A 248 1.72 0.86 24.52
C MET A 248 0.54 1.77 24.93
N ARG A 249 0.77 2.55 26.00
CA ARG A 249 -0.18 3.49 26.61
C ARG A 249 0.56 4.73 27.12
N GLY A 250 -0.16 5.79 27.46
CA GLY A 250 0.41 6.99 28.07
C GLY A 250 1.15 7.85 27.05
N ASN A 251 2.29 8.40 27.45
CA ASN A 251 3.20 9.14 26.57
C ASN A 251 4.25 8.25 25.87
N LYS A 252 4.08 6.92 25.90
CA LYS A 252 4.98 5.95 25.28
C LYS A 252 4.39 5.44 23.97
N TYR A 253 5.21 5.32 22.94
CA TYR A 253 4.77 4.94 21.60
C TYR A 253 5.71 3.94 20.98
N ARG A 254 5.15 2.90 20.34
CA ARG A 254 5.89 1.95 19.51
C ARG A 254 5.80 2.39 18.05
N ILE A 255 6.94 2.58 17.41
CA ILE A 255 7.04 3.00 16.01
C ILE A 255 7.63 1.85 15.20
N LEU A 256 7.02 1.55 14.06
CA LEU A 256 7.49 0.57 13.09
C LEU A 256 7.73 1.24 11.74
N SER A 257 8.88 0.96 11.11
CA SER A 257 9.14 1.25 9.70
C SER A 257 9.43 -0.05 8.94
N TYR A 258 8.82 -0.22 7.76
CA TYR A 258 8.95 -1.46 7.00
C TYR A 258 8.68 -1.28 5.49
N ASN A 259 9.69 -1.57 4.66
CA ASN A 259 9.50 -1.78 3.24
C ASN A 259 8.90 -3.18 3.00
N VAL A 260 7.69 -3.24 2.45
CA VAL A 260 6.91 -4.50 2.32
C VAL A 260 7.09 -5.20 0.98
N LEU A 261 8.02 -4.73 0.14
CA LEU A 261 8.37 -5.28 -1.17
C LEU A 261 7.17 -5.34 -2.14
N ALA A 262 7.10 -4.36 -3.04
CA ALA A 262 6.00 -4.26 -4.01
C ALA A 262 6.07 -5.41 -5.02
N HIS A 263 4.93 -6.05 -5.28
CA HIS A 263 4.81 -7.07 -6.31
C HIS A 263 5.12 -6.53 -7.71
N LEU A 264 4.89 -5.24 -7.96
CA LEU A 264 5.20 -4.56 -9.22
C LEU A 264 6.64 -4.82 -9.70
N TYR A 265 7.63 -4.76 -8.80
CA TYR A 265 9.04 -4.93 -9.16
C TYR A 265 9.41 -6.36 -9.54
N MET A 266 8.65 -7.33 -9.03
CA MET A 266 8.87 -8.75 -9.33
C MET A 266 8.15 -9.22 -10.59
N LYS A 267 7.11 -8.52 -11.05
CA LYS A 267 6.20 -9.01 -12.12
C LYS A 267 6.92 -9.44 -13.40
N THR A 268 7.86 -8.64 -13.89
CA THR A 268 8.62 -8.95 -15.11
C THR A 268 9.56 -10.15 -14.93
N ALA A 269 10.15 -10.30 -13.75
CA ALA A 269 11.03 -11.42 -13.44
C ALA A 269 10.23 -12.72 -13.24
N LEU A 270 9.10 -12.64 -12.53
CA LEU A 270 8.17 -13.76 -12.28
C LEU A 270 7.53 -14.31 -13.56
N ASN A 271 7.46 -13.53 -14.63
CA ASN A 271 6.98 -14.02 -15.92
C ASN A 271 8.02 -14.88 -16.68
N LYS A 272 9.28 -14.88 -16.25
CA LYS A 272 10.31 -15.75 -16.84
C LYS A 272 10.17 -17.17 -16.29
N SER A 273 10.41 -18.17 -17.15
CA SER A 273 10.20 -19.58 -16.79
C SER A 273 11.31 -20.15 -15.90
N ALA A 274 12.55 -19.70 -16.05
CA ALA A 274 13.68 -20.25 -15.30
C ALA A 274 13.89 -19.52 -13.96
N GLN A 275 14.15 -20.29 -12.89
CA GLN A 275 14.36 -19.78 -11.53
C GLN A 275 15.58 -18.83 -11.44
N LYS A 276 16.63 -19.09 -12.23
CA LYS A 276 17.85 -18.25 -12.30
C LYS A 276 17.59 -16.82 -12.81
N ASP A 277 16.50 -16.61 -13.56
CA ASP A 277 16.17 -15.32 -14.18
C ASP A 277 15.17 -14.51 -13.35
N GLN A 278 14.78 -15.03 -12.18
CA GLN A 278 13.90 -14.38 -11.20
C GLN A 278 14.60 -13.22 -10.50
N TYR A 279 13.81 -12.36 -9.84
CA TYR A 279 14.36 -11.26 -9.05
C TYR A 279 15.06 -11.78 -7.78
N PHE A 280 14.49 -12.82 -7.16
CA PHE A 280 15.10 -13.57 -6.06
C PHE A 280 15.33 -15.03 -6.46
N PRO A 281 16.44 -15.35 -7.17
CA PRO A 281 16.69 -16.69 -7.67
C PRO A 281 16.76 -17.79 -6.61
N TYR A 282 17.20 -17.47 -5.39
CA TYR A 282 17.25 -18.41 -4.26
C TYR A 282 15.86 -18.76 -3.69
N CYS A 283 14.86 -17.91 -3.91
CA CYS A 283 13.53 -18.06 -3.31
C CYS A 283 12.57 -18.74 -4.31
N PRO A 284 11.95 -19.88 -4.00
CA PRO A 284 10.97 -20.49 -4.89
C PRO A 284 9.85 -19.52 -5.29
N LYS A 285 9.50 -19.53 -6.58
CA LYS A 285 8.52 -18.60 -7.19
C LYS A 285 7.22 -18.47 -6.39
N GLU A 286 6.74 -19.57 -5.82
CA GLU A 286 5.48 -19.59 -5.07
C GLU A 286 5.46 -18.75 -3.78
N PHE A 287 6.63 -18.44 -3.21
CA PHE A 287 6.77 -17.58 -2.02
C PHE A 287 7.05 -16.12 -2.38
N GLN A 288 7.42 -15.84 -3.63
CA GLN A 288 7.59 -14.47 -4.14
C GLN A 288 6.25 -13.81 -4.51
N PHE A 289 5.22 -14.62 -4.82
CA PHE A 289 3.91 -14.10 -5.22
C PHE A 289 3.18 -13.38 -4.09
N ASP A 290 2.46 -12.32 -4.47
CA ASP A 290 1.58 -11.54 -3.59
C ASP A 290 0.56 -12.40 -2.82
N SER A 291 -0.02 -13.39 -3.51
CA SER A 291 -0.98 -14.35 -2.93
C SER A 291 -0.43 -15.11 -1.72
N TYR A 292 0.89 -15.30 -1.63
CA TYR A 292 1.55 -15.90 -0.47
C TYR A 292 2.01 -14.85 0.53
N ARG A 293 2.69 -13.78 0.07
CA ARG A 293 3.31 -12.78 0.96
C ARG A 293 2.29 -11.94 1.72
N TYR A 294 1.18 -11.55 1.10
CA TYR A 294 0.20 -10.65 1.73
C TYR A 294 -0.41 -11.22 3.03
N PRO A 295 -0.86 -12.49 3.11
CA PRO A 295 -1.27 -13.10 4.38
C PRO A 295 -0.21 -13.02 5.48
N LEU A 296 1.07 -13.23 5.14
CA LEU A 296 2.18 -13.10 6.09
C LEU A 296 2.37 -11.65 6.52
N LEU A 297 2.36 -10.69 5.58
CA LEU A 297 2.49 -9.26 5.88
C LEU A 297 1.35 -8.75 6.78
N LEU A 298 0.11 -9.16 6.53
CA LEU A 298 -1.03 -8.80 7.38
C LEU A 298 -0.84 -9.31 8.82
N LYS A 299 -0.36 -10.55 8.97
CA LYS A 299 -0.03 -11.13 10.28
C LYS A 299 1.15 -10.42 10.95
N GLU A 300 2.21 -10.16 10.19
CA GLU A 300 3.44 -9.52 10.64
C GLU A 300 3.17 -8.09 11.14
N ILE A 301 2.60 -7.23 10.30
CA ILE A 301 2.37 -5.81 10.60
C ILE A 301 1.46 -5.65 11.81
N HIS A 302 0.36 -6.40 11.87
CA HIS A 302 -0.59 -6.31 12.98
C HIS A 302 -0.02 -6.82 14.31
N GLY A 303 0.72 -7.94 14.29
CA GLY A 303 1.21 -8.56 15.53
C GLY A 303 2.25 -7.72 16.27
N TYR A 304 2.84 -6.70 15.64
CA TYR A 304 3.75 -5.79 16.34
C TYR A 304 3.05 -4.75 17.23
N ASN A 305 1.72 -4.57 17.13
CA ASN A 305 0.95 -3.65 17.97
C ASN A 305 1.58 -2.23 18.02
N ALA A 306 2.07 -1.73 16.88
CA ALA A 306 2.66 -0.39 16.81
C ALA A 306 1.61 0.71 16.98
N ASP A 307 2.00 1.87 17.47
CA ASP A 307 1.13 3.05 17.54
C ASP A 307 1.26 3.93 16.30
N LEU A 308 2.45 3.97 15.69
CA LEU A 308 2.72 4.57 14.39
C LEU A 308 3.39 3.56 13.46
N LEU A 309 2.83 3.40 12.26
CA LEU A 309 3.27 2.50 11.21
C LEU A 309 3.72 3.33 10.00
N PHE A 310 4.92 3.05 9.50
CA PHE A 310 5.48 3.67 8.30
C PHE A 310 5.83 2.57 7.30
N LEU A 311 5.08 2.46 6.21
CA LEU A 311 5.27 1.40 5.21
C LEU A 311 5.71 1.98 3.87
N GLN A 312 6.64 1.30 3.21
CA GLN A 312 7.13 1.63 1.86
C GLN A 312 6.83 0.48 0.91
N GLU A 313 6.77 0.77 -0.40
CA GLU A 313 6.48 -0.21 -1.46
C GLU A 313 5.13 -0.92 -1.30
N VAL A 314 4.11 -0.19 -0.87
CA VAL A 314 2.77 -0.76 -0.73
C VAL A 314 2.04 -0.73 -2.08
N ASP A 315 1.82 -1.89 -2.70
CA ASP A 315 1.06 -1.98 -3.96
C ASP A 315 -0.36 -1.41 -3.83
N VAL A 316 -0.85 -0.75 -4.89
CA VAL A 316 -2.24 -0.25 -4.96
C VAL A 316 -3.26 -1.37 -4.76
N ARG A 317 -2.99 -2.57 -5.28
CA ARG A 317 -3.84 -3.75 -5.07
C ARG A 317 -3.83 -4.17 -3.60
N PHE A 318 -2.66 -4.20 -2.96
CA PHE A 318 -2.51 -4.61 -1.57
C PHE A 318 -3.25 -3.67 -0.63
N GLN A 319 -3.00 -2.36 -0.76
CA GLN A 319 -3.63 -1.35 0.09
C GLN A 319 -5.15 -1.37 -0.08
N ARG A 320 -5.65 -1.34 -1.32
CA ARG A 320 -7.08 -1.15 -1.60
C ARG A 320 -7.92 -2.34 -1.14
N ARG A 321 -7.44 -3.55 -1.43
CA ARG A 321 -8.22 -4.78 -1.23
C ARG A 321 -8.01 -5.42 0.13
N PHE A 322 -6.85 -5.22 0.76
CA PHE A 322 -6.47 -5.99 1.94
C PHE A 322 -5.96 -5.12 3.08
N LEU A 323 -4.84 -4.42 2.90
CA LEU A 323 -4.10 -3.80 4.00
C LEU A 323 -4.87 -2.64 4.66
N VAL A 324 -5.42 -1.68 3.90
CA VAL A 324 -6.16 -0.55 4.48
C VAL A 324 -7.46 -1.02 5.17
N PRO A 325 -8.31 -1.85 4.52
CA PRO A 325 -9.46 -2.44 5.21
C PRO A 325 -9.08 -3.20 6.48
N PHE A 326 -8.01 -4.00 6.43
CA PHE A 326 -7.53 -4.76 7.58
C PHE A 326 -7.04 -3.86 8.71
N LEU A 327 -6.23 -2.83 8.42
CA LEU A 327 -5.74 -1.88 9.41
C LEU A 327 -6.89 -1.13 10.10
N LYS A 328 -7.91 -0.69 9.34
CA LYS A 328 -9.13 -0.08 9.90
C LYS A 328 -9.85 -1.05 10.86
N LEU A 329 -10.02 -2.31 10.47
CA LEU A 329 -10.57 -3.36 11.35
C LEU A 329 -9.73 -3.61 12.61
N LYS A 330 -8.43 -3.28 12.57
CA LYS A 330 -7.50 -3.37 13.71
C LYS A 330 -7.40 -2.08 14.54
N GLY A 331 -8.23 -1.08 14.24
CA GLY A 331 -8.27 0.18 14.99
C GLY A 331 -7.16 1.16 14.61
N TYR A 332 -6.71 1.14 13.35
CA TYR A 332 -5.79 2.13 12.80
C TYR A 332 -6.50 3.08 11.85
N THR A 333 -5.96 4.29 11.75
CA THR A 333 -6.26 5.29 10.73
C THR A 333 -5.13 5.29 9.70
N PRO A 334 -5.24 4.52 8.60
CA PRO A 334 -4.22 4.48 7.55
C PRO A 334 -4.42 5.57 6.51
N ILE A 335 -3.32 6.21 6.10
CA ILE A 335 -3.26 7.21 5.05
C ILE A 335 -2.29 6.70 4.00
N PHE A 336 -2.81 6.41 2.81
CA PHE A 336 -2.04 5.93 1.66
C PHE A 336 -1.80 7.07 0.67
N ASN A 337 -0.55 7.25 0.26
CA ASN A 337 -0.19 8.16 -0.82
C ASN A 337 0.64 7.40 -1.86
N CYS A 338 0.10 7.31 -3.08
CA CYS A 338 0.76 6.68 -4.21
C CYS A 338 1.97 7.51 -4.65
N LYS A 339 3.04 6.85 -5.15
CA LYS A 339 4.06 7.59 -5.90
C LYS A 339 3.43 8.17 -7.18
N GLU A 340 3.96 9.28 -7.65
CA GLU A 340 3.42 9.96 -8.83
C GLU A 340 3.71 9.20 -10.14
N ASN A 341 3.26 9.74 -11.29
CA ASN A 341 3.52 9.19 -12.63
C ASN A 341 2.96 7.76 -12.86
N GLN A 342 1.76 7.47 -12.33
CA GLN A 342 1.06 6.19 -12.50
C GLN A 342 1.82 4.96 -11.97
N VAL A 343 2.74 5.16 -11.03
CA VAL A 343 3.39 4.05 -10.31
C VAL A 343 2.34 3.36 -9.42
N ASN A 344 2.23 2.04 -9.54
CA ASN A 344 1.22 1.26 -8.82
C ASN A 344 1.65 0.84 -7.39
N GLU A 345 2.48 1.63 -6.73
CA GLU A 345 2.85 1.49 -5.31
C GLU A 345 3.04 2.85 -4.64
N GLY A 346 3.06 2.85 -3.31
CA GLY A 346 3.17 4.07 -2.52
C GLY A 346 3.58 3.83 -1.07
N LEU A 347 3.34 4.87 -0.28
CA LEU A 347 3.67 4.94 1.14
C LEU A 347 2.40 4.90 1.98
N ILE A 348 2.48 4.28 3.16
CA ILE A 348 1.44 4.39 4.19
C ILE A 348 2.04 4.95 5.47
N ILE A 349 1.35 5.94 6.05
CA ILE A 349 1.43 6.25 7.47
C ILE A 349 0.11 5.79 8.08
N ALA A 350 0.16 4.96 9.12
CA ALA A 350 -1.02 4.57 9.87
C ALA A 350 -0.80 4.71 11.36
N VAL A 351 -1.78 5.27 12.06
CA VAL A 351 -1.71 5.50 13.49
C VAL A 351 -2.85 4.80 14.20
N ARG A 352 -2.67 4.45 15.47
CA ARG A 352 -3.77 3.92 16.29
C ARG A 352 -4.84 4.99 16.50
N SER A 353 -6.07 4.69 16.08
CA SER A 353 -7.19 5.65 16.10
C SER A 353 -7.61 6.04 17.51
N ASP A 354 -7.34 5.19 18.51
CA ASP A 354 -7.61 5.47 19.93
C ASP A 354 -6.55 6.36 20.60
N ARG A 355 -5.46 6.70 19.90
CA ARG A 355 -4.35 7.50 20.44
C ARG A 355 -4.07 8.79 19.68
N PHE A 356 -4.53 8.88 18.44
CA PHE A 356 -4.23 10.00 17.55
C PHE A 356 -5.43 10.42 16.71
N SER A 357 -5.55 11.73 16.49
CA SER A 357 -6.45 12.34 15.51
C SER A 357 -5.63 13.05 14.43
N GLU A 358 -5.99 12.84 13.17
CA GLU A 358 -5.37 13.53 12.03
C GLU A 358 -5.76 15.02 12.00
N ASP A 359 -4.79 15.88 11.73
CA ASP A 359 -4.96 17.33 11.60
C ASP A 359 -4.60 17.84 10.19
N GLY A 360 -3.71 17.15 9.47
CA GLY A 360 -3.41 17.52 8.09
C GLY A 360 -2.47 16.57 7.35
N ASN A 361 -2.62 16.52 6.02
CA ASN A 361 -1.76 15.77 5.11
C ASN A 361 -0.99 16.73 4.19
N TYR A 362 0.34 16.64 4.22
CA TYR A 362 1.27 17.52 3.50
C TYR A 362 2.20 16.72 2.59
N THR A 363 1.69 15.68 1.93
CA THR A 363 2.49 14.89 0.98
C THR A 363 2.97 15.73 -0.21
N ALA A 364 4.22 15.56 -0.63
CA ALA A 364 4.78 16.23 -1.81
C ALA A 364 5.76 15.36 -2.61
N LYS A 365 5.80 15.58 -3.93
CA LYS A 365 6.83 15.04 -4.81
C LYS A 365 8.17 15.74 -4.58
N LEU A 366 9.24 14.96 -4.44
CA LEU A 366 10.57 15.51 -4.16
C LEU A 366 11.07 16.42 -5.28
N SER A 367 10.88 16.05 -6.56
CA SER A 367 11.27 16.93 -7.68
C SER A 367 10.43 18.21 -7.75
N GLY A 368 9.20 18.20 -7.23
CA GLY A 368 8.40 19.41 -7.09
C GLY A 368 8.99 20.40 -6.08
N LEU A 369 9.68 19.91 -5.04
CA LEU A 369 10.30 20.72 -4.00
C LEU A 369 11.53 21.49 -4.50
N LEU A 370 12.15 21.08 -5.60
CA LEU A 370 13.30 21.79 -6.20
C LEU A 370 12.97 23.24 -6.57
N LYS A 371 11.71 23.53 -6.92
CA LYS A 371 11.26 24.86 -7.32
C LYS A 371 11.12 25.83 -6.15
N LYS A 372 11.24 25.37 -4.90
CA LYS A 372 11.12 26.22 -3.72
C LYS A 372 12.38 27.08 -3.54
N ARG A 373 12.18 28.33 -3.14
CA ARG A 373 13.28 29.27 -2.82
C ARG A 373 14.25 28.73 -1.78
N SER A 374 13.77 27.93 -0.82
CA SER A 374 14.60 27.27 0.20
C SER A 374 15.55 26.20 -0.36
N ASN A 375 15.48 25.88 -1.65
CA ASN A 375 16.29 24.87 -2.34
C ASN A 375 17.08 25.44 -3.54
N SER A 376 17.29 26.76 -3.58
CA SER A 376 18.04 27.41 -4.68
C SER A 376 19.51 26.99 -4.75
N ASP A 377 20.12 26.67 -3.62
CA ASP A 377 21.48 26.12 -3.51
C ASP A 377 21.60 24.71 -4.14
N ILE A 378 20.57 23.88 -4.00
CA ILE A 378 20.49 22.57 -4.68
C ILE A 378 20.39 22.76 -6.21
N MET A 379 19.59 23.73 -6.65
CA MET A 379 19.48 24.08 -8.07
C MET A 379 20.79 24.62 -8.63
N GLU A 380 21.54 25.41 -7.85
CA GLU A 380 22.87 25.88 -8.23
C GLU A 380 23.85 24.71 -8.37
N TYR A 381 23.86 23.79 -7.41
CA TYR A 381 24.66 22.57 -7.46
C TYR A 381 24.39 21.75 -8.74
N PHE A 382 23.12 21.66 -9.15
CA PHE A 382 22.74 20.93 -10.36
C PHE A 382 23.22 21.55 -11.67
N LYS A 383 23.54 22.84 -11.74
CA LYS A 383 24.09 23.45 -12.96
C LYS A 383 25.37 22.75 -13.41
N ASN A 384 26.17 22.29 -12.46
CA ASN A 384 27.42 21.56 -12.70
C ASN A 384 27.24 20.03 -12.68
N LYS A 385 26.02 19.53 -12.44
CA LYS A 385 25.69 18.10 -12.28
C LYS A 385 24.35 17.75 -12.96
N PRO A 386 24.23 17.93 -14.30
CA PRO A 386 22.97 17.74 -15.01
C PRO A 386 22.43 16.30 -14.94
N GLU A 387 23.31 15.30 -14.83
CA GLU A 387 22.93 13.89 -14.68
C GLU A 387 22.13 13.65 -13.38
N ALA A 388 22.62 14.15 -12.25
CA ALA A 388 21.93 14.04 -10.96
C ALA A 388 20.58 14.79 -10.96
N TYR A 389 20.51 15.94 -11.63
CA TYR A 389 19.26 16.68 -11.83
C TYR A 389 18.23 15.88 -12.63
N ASN A 390 18.65 15.26 -13.74
CA ASN A 390 17.79 14.45 -14.59
C ASN A 390 17.25 13.24 -13.83
N VAL A 391 18.09 12.60 -13.01
CA VAL A 391 17.63 11.53 -12.12
C VAL A 391 16.59 12.07 -11.15
N ILE A 392 16.88 13.08 -10.31
CA ILE A 392 15.89 13.56 -9.33
C ILE A 392 14.59 14.00 -9.99
N SER A 393 14.68 14.74 -11.10
CA SER A 393 13.52 15.29 -11.80
C SER A 393 12.60 14.23 -12.40
N SER A 394 13.17 13.13 -12.89
CA SER A 394 12.40 12.02 -13.50
C SER A 394 11.80 11.05 -12.48
N ARG A 395 12.32 10.99 -11.25
CA ARG A 395 11.87 10.01 -10.26
C ARG A 395 10.53 10.42 -9.62
N PRO A 396 9.62 9.46 -9.39
CA PRO A 396 8.32 9.70 -8.78
C PRO A 396 8.37 9.69 -7.23
N SER A 397 9.57 9.80 -6.64
CA SER A 397 9.77 9.77 -5.19
C SER A 397 8.99 10.89 -4.51
N ILE A 398 8.31 10.53 -3.41
CA ILE A 398 7.53 11.44 -2.58
C ILE A 398 8.08 11.45 -1.16
N ILE A 399 7.79 12.53 -0.44
CA ILE A 399 7.74 12.54 1.02
C ILE A 399 6.27 12.62 1.43
N GLN A 400 5.83 11.64 2.20
CA GLN A 400 4.51 11.66 2.84
C GLN A 400 4.68 12.30 4.22
N ILE A 401 3.87 13.31 4.54
CA ILE A 401 3.89 13.95 5.85
C ILE A 401 2.44 14.04 6.35
N VAL A 402 2.19 13.55 7.56
CA VAL A 402 0.90 13.68 8.22
C VAL A 402 1.09 14.26 9.61
N HIS A 403 0.27 15.25 9.93
CA HIS A 403 0.20 15.88 11.24
C HIS A 403 -0.90 15.24 12.08
N PHE A 404 -0.57 14.86 13.30
CA PHE A 404 -1.47 14.26 14.27
C PHE A 404 -1.41 14.99 15.62
N HIS A 405 -2.56 15.06 16.30
CA HIS A 405 -2.64 15.37 17.73
C HIS A 405 -2.72 14.08 18.54
N SER A 406 -2.05 14.03 19.69
CA SER A 406 -2.29 12.95 20.64
C SER A 406 -3.62 13.17 21.36
N ILE A 407 -4.44 12.12 21.42
CA ILE A 407 -5.71 12.14 22.15
C ILE A 407 -5.48 12.20 23.67
N GLU A 408 -4.45 11.50 24.16
CA GLU A 408 -4.13 11.43 25.59
C GLU A 408 -3.55 12.75 26.12
N ASN A 409 -2.75 13.45 25.29
CA ASN A 409 -2.21 14.77 25.62
C ASN A 409 -2.28 15.70 24.39
N PRO A 410 -3.30 16.58 24.32
CA PRO A 410 -3.47 17.53 23.21
C PRO A 410 -2.33 18.54 23.02
N LYS A 411 -1.41 18.69 24.00
CA LYS A 411 -0.20 19.53 23.83
C LYS A 411 0.87 18.87 22.96
N ILE A 412 0.78 17.54 22.79
CA ILE A 412 1.72 16.75 21.98
C ILE A 412 1.18 16.65 20.55
N GLN A 413 1.87 17.34 19.65
CA GLN A 413 1.69 17.21 18.21
C GLN A 413 2.78 16.34 17.62
N ILE A 414 2.44 15.52 16.63
CA ILE A 414 3.39 14.65 15.94
C ILE A 414 3.29 14.88 14.44
N LEU A 415 4.41 15.26 13.86
CA LEU A 415 4.61 15.29 12.42
C LEU A 415 5.29 13.99 12.00
N ALA A 416 4.49 13.07 11.47
CA ALA A 416 4.95 11.79 10.96
C ALA A 416 5.33 11.95 9.48
N ALA A 417 6.59 11.68 9.14
CA ALA A 417 7.11 11.72 7.78
C ALA A 417 7.58 10.33 7.33
N ASN A 418 7.22 9.94 6.11
CA ASN A 418 7.61 8.69 5.47
C ASN A 418 8.22 8.98 4.09
N THR A 419 9.26 8.25 3.69
CA THR A 419 9.80 8.33 2.33
C THR A 419 10.38 7.00 1.84
N HIS A 420 10.57 6.91 0.53
CA HIS A 420 11.36 5.87 -0.11
C HIS A 420 12.25 6.56 -1.17
N LEU A 421 13.55 6.70 -0.85
CA LEU A 421 14.52 7.42 -1.66
C LEU A 421 15.01 6.59 -2.86
N HIS A 422 15.74 7.23 -3.78
CA HIS A 422 16.27 6.56 -4.96
C HIS A 422 17.20 5.38 -4.61
N TYR A 423 17.06 4.25 -5.30
CA TYR A 423 17.76 3.01 -4.96
C TYR A 423 19.18 2.89 -5.54
N ASP A 424 19.44 3.49 -6.71
CA ASP A 424 20.65 3.20 -7.49
C ASP A 424 21.93 3.65 -6.73
N PRO A 425 22.85 2.72 -6.40
CA PRO A 425 24.08 3.04 -5.68
C PRO A 425 25.04 3.94 -6.48
N SER A 426 24.84 4.07 -7.79
CA SER A 426 25.63 4.97 -8.64
C SER A 426 25.35 6.45 -8.29
N PHE A 427 24.17 6.76 -7.75
CA PHE A 427 23.68 8.11 -7.51
C PHE A 427 23.51 8.43 -6.01
N GLU A 428 24.57 8.26 -5.21
CA GLU A 428 24.58 8.59 -3.77
C GLU A 428 24.30 10.08 -3.51
N GLU A 429 24.77 10.97 -4.38
CA GLU A 429 24.49 12.41 -4.35
C GLU A 429 23.00 12.72 -4.52
N VAL A 430 22.28 11.93 -5.32
CA VAL A 430 20.82 12.06 -5.47
C VAL A 430 20.12 11.73 -4.16
N LYS A 431 20.52 10.64 -3.50
CA LYS A 431 19.95 10.23 -2.20
C LYS A 431 20.21 11.30 -1.13
N HIS A 432 21.41 11.86 -1.12
CA HIS A 432 21.77 12.98 -0.24
C HIS A 432 20.88 14.21 -0.45
N LEU A 433 20.74 14.67 -1.69
CA LEU A 433 19.91 15.84 -2.01
C LEU A 433 18.42 15.58 -1.75
N GLN A 434 17.92 14.37 -2.02
CA GLN A 434 16.57 13.99 -1.65
C GLN A 434 16.34 14.04 -0.14
N ALA A 435 17.30 13.57 0.67
CA ALA A 435 17.24 13.69 2.13
C ALA A 435 17.20 15.17 2.57
N VAL A 436 18.01 16.05 1.96
CA VAL A 436 17.95 17.50 2.23
C VAL A 436 16.55 18.07 1.93
N LEU A 437 15.99 17.74 0.77
CA LEU A 437 14.65 18.20 0.36
C LEU A 437 13.58 17.76 1.36
N CYS A 438 13.64 16.51 1.82
CA CYS A 438 12.76 15.98 2.85
C CYS A 438 12.83 16.80 4.14
N VAL A 439 14.02 17.02 4.70
CA VAL A 439 14.18 17.73 5.98
C VAL A 439 13.80 19.20 5.87
N ARG A 440 14.17 19.88 4.78
CA ARG A 440 13.76 21.27 4.54
C ARG A 440 12.25 21.39 4.41
N TYR A 441 11.60 20.41 3.79
CA TYR A 441 10.15 20.43 3.69
C TYR A 441 9.45 20.14 5.01
N ILE A 442 9.95 19.20 5.82
CA ILE A 442 9.50 18.99 7.20
C ILE A 442 9.57 20.31 7.98
N ASN A 443 10.69 21.04 7.88
CA ASN A 443 10.85 22.34 8.52
C ASN A 443 9.87 23.41 8.01
N ASP A 444 9.61 23.46 6.71
CA ASP A 444 8.57 24.34 6.14
C ASP A 444 7.19 24.06 6.76
N ILE A 445 6.84 22.78 6.94
CA ILE A 445 5.55 22.39 7.55
C ILE A 445 5.52 22.75 9.03
N ILE A 446 6.60 22.50 9.79
CA ILE A 446 6.71 22.92 11.19
C ILE A 446 6.47 24.43 11.33
N ARG A 447 7.11 25.25 10.50
CA ARG A 447 6.94 26.71 10.53
C ARG A 447 5.50 27.14 10.23
N ARG A 448 4.84 26.48 9.26
CA ARG A 448 3.43 26.73 8.94
C ARG A 448 2.52 26.41 10.13
N ILE A 449 2.67 25.24 10.74
CA ILE A 449 1.87 24.83 11.90
C ILE A 449 2.08 25.80 13.07
N LYS A 450 3.33 26.11 13.42
CA LYS A 450 3.66 27.07 14.49
C LYS A 450 3.11 28.48 14.24
N SER A 451 3.03 28.92 12.98
CA SER A 451 2.45 30.23 12.64
C SER A 451 0.94 30.30 12.90
N SER A 452 0.25 29.16 12.84
CA SER A 452 -1.20 29.06 13.07
C SER A 452 -1.56 28.70 14.51
N GLN A 453 -0.65 28.08 15.26
CA GLN A 453 -0.87 27.60 16.63
C GLN A 453 0.32 27.98 17.52
N LYS A 454 0.18 29.06 18.30
CA LYS A 454 1.20 29.48 19.26
C LYS A 454 1.26 28.50 20.45
N ASN A 455 2.46 28.19 20.91
CA ASN A 455 2.78 27.43 22.14
C ASN A 455 2.48 25.91 22.16
N GLN A 456 2.50 25.22 21.02
CA GLN A 456 2.39 23.75 21.00
C GLN A 456 3.68 23.06 20.51
N LYS A 457 4.05 21.96 21.16
CA LYS A 457 5.33 21.26 20.95
C LYS A 457 5.15 20.22 19.86
N ILE A 458 5.82 20.43 18.73
CA ILE A 458 5.79 19.51 17.59
C ILE A 458 6.94 18.52 17.71
N GLN A 459 6.61 17.25 17.81
CA GLN A 459 7.54 16.13 17.69
C GLN A 459 7.63 15.70 16.22
N VAL A 460 8.79 15.27 15.77
CA VAL A 460 8.97 14.73 14.41
C VAL A 460 9.41 13.28 14.50
N VAL A 461 8.75 12.44 13.71
CA VAL A 461 9.18 11.08 13.42
C VAL A 461 9.34 10.99 11.91
N PHE A 462 10.58 10.84 11.43
CA PHE A 462 10.88 10.70 10.01
C PHE A 462 11.45 9.30 9.75
N ALA A 463 10.61 8.43 9.20
CA ALA A 463 10.95 7.05 8.90
C ALA A 463 10.95 6.79 7.39
N GLY A 464 11.48 5.64 6.98
CA GLY A 464 11.51 5.28 5.57
C GLY A 464 12.58 4.27 5.21
N ASP A 465 12.56 3.91 3.93
CA ASP A 465 13.68 3.29 3.23
C ASP A 465 14.47 4.41 2.54
N PHE A 466 15.67 4.64 3.05
CA PHE A 466 16.51 5.74 2.60
C PHE A 466 17.51 5.31 1.52
N ASN A 467 17.62 4.00 1.24
CA ASN A 467 18.55 3.44 0.27
C ASN A 467 20.03 3.88 0.45
N PHE A 468 20.43 4.34 1.62
CA PHE A 468 21.82 4.67 1.94
C PHE A 468 22.30 3.95 3.21
N GLU A 469 23.59 3.59 3.23
CA GLU A 469 24.23 2.97 4.40
C GLU A 469 24.57 4.00 5.50
N PRO A 470 24.79 3.57 6.76
CA PRO A 470 25.10 4.46 7.89
C PRO A 470 26.34 5.33 7.71
N LYS A 471 27.31 4.89 6.89
CA LYS A 471 28.56 5.59 6.59
C LYS A 471 28.42 6.65 5.49
N SER A 472 27.29 6.70 4.78
CA SER A 472 27.05 7.62 3.66
C SER A 472 27.06 9.09 4.10
N LYS A 473 27.36 10.00 3.16
CA LYS A 473 27.25 11.46 3.41
C LYS A 473 25.82 11.86 3.80
N ALA A 474 24.80 11.18 3.25
CA ALA A 474 23.39 11.42 3.56
C ALA A 474 23.05 11.06 5.02
N ALA A 475 23.50 9.89 5.51
CA ALA A 475 23.29 9.51 6.91
C ALA A 475 23.97 10.49 7.88
N LYS A 476 25.23 10.87 7.61
CA LYS A 476 25.99 11.84 8.42
C LYS A 476 25.36 13.24 8.43
N LEU A 477 24.76 13.66 7.32
CA LEU A 477 24.04 14.93 7.22
C LEU A 477 22.85 14.98 8.19
N LEU A 478 22.07 13.90 8.26
CA LEU A 478 20.88 13.81 9.11
C LEU A 478 21.23 13.66 10.59
N ARG A 479 22.36 13.03 10.91
CA ARG A 479 22.75 12.67 12.27
C ARG A 479 23.45 13.81 13.00
N ASN A 480 23.17 13.95 14.30
CA ASN A 480 24.03 14.69 15.22
C ASN A 480 25.19 13.81 15.71
N ASP A 481 26.43 14.14 15.33
CA ASP A 481 27.61 13.31 15.59
C ASP A 481 28.17 13.43 17.01
N ILE A 482 27.57 14.28 17.86
CA ILE A 482 28.07 14.57 19.21
C ILE A 482 28.20 13.29 20.07
N ASP A 483 27.30 12.32 19.93
CA ASP A 483 27.37 11.08 20.72
C ASP A 483 28.38 10.05 20.20
N LEU A 484 28.79 10.14 18.93
CA LEU A 484 29.81 9.26 18.38
C LEU A 484 31.22 9.77 18.64
N ILE A 485 31.41 11.08 18.67
CA ILE A 485 32.64 11.68 19.17
C ILE A 485 32.84 11.29 20.64
N ASN A 486 31.80 11.35 21.48
CA ASN A 486 31.89 10.95 22.88
C ASN A 486 32.12 9.43 23.08
N LYS A 487 31.57 8.57 22.22
CA LYS A 487 31.80 7.10 22.27
C LYS A 487 33.14 6.68 21.68
N GLU A 488 33.61 7.35 20.63
CA GLU A 488 34.92 7.12 20.02
C GLU A 488 36.05 7.71 20.88
N GLU A 489 35.85 8.85 21.56
CA GLU A 489 36.80 9.36 22.56
C GLU A 489 36.89 8.45 23.79
N ASN A 490 35.78 7.88 24.25
CA ASN A 490 35.79 6.93 25.38
C ASN A 490 36.39 5.56 24.99
N ARG A 491 36.17 5.07 23.76
CA ARG A 491 36.86 3.86 23.24
C ARG A 491 38.33 4.13 22.89
N GLY A 492 38.64 5.36 22.45
CA GLY A 492 39.98 5.83 22.14
C GLY A 492 40.85 5.97 23.38
N ARG A 493 40.27 6.35 24.53
CA ARG A 493 41.00 6.41 25.81
C ARG A 493 41.38 5.03 26.39
N GLU A 494 40.60 3.98 26.11
CA GLU A 494 40.97 2.61 26.51
C GLU A 494 41.95 1.94 25.53
N SER A 495 41.92 2.30 24.24
CA SER A 495 42.76 1.70 23.20
C SER A 495 44.11 2.42 22.99
N ASN A 496 44.24 3.70 23.36
CA ASN A 496 45.49 4.47 23.22
C ASN A 496 46.57 4.15 24.27
N SER A 497 46.41 3.09 25.09
CA SER A 497 47.49 2.57 25.93
C SER A 497 48.39 1.54 25.22
N LYS A 498 48.07 1.12 23.99
CA LYS A 498 48.92 0.20 23.22
C LYS A 498 48.96 0.59 21.74
N SER A 499 50.18 0.77 21.24
CA SER A 499 50.57 1.01 19.84
C SER A 499 50.59 2.46 19.33
N LEU A 500 51.48 3.27 19.91
CA LEU A 500 52.27 4.21 19.12
C LEU A 500 53.48 3.47 18.55
N GLN A 501 53.59 3.33 17.22
CA GLN A 501 54.80 3.58 16.43
C GLN A 501 54.64 3.20 14.95
N ASN A 502 55.00 4.17 14.09
CA ASN A 502 55.59 4.03 12.74
C ASN A 502 54.62 3.66 11.58
N ASN A 503 54.65 4.26 10.38
CA ASN A 503 55.69 5.01 9.68
C ASN A 503 55.09 6.04 8.69
N VAL A 504 55.85 7.13 8.51
CA VAL A 504 55.78 8.07 7.40
C VAL A 504 56.68 7.52 6.28
N GLU A 505 56.11 7.10 5.15
CA GLU A 505 56.78 7.01 3.84
C GLU A 505 55.81 6.42 2.81
N GLN A 506 55.06 7.26 2.07
CA GLN A 506 54.42 6.87 0.80
C GLN A 506 53.90 8.08 0.01
N GLN A 507 54.82 8.92 -0.51
CA GLN A 507 54.42 10.04 -1.39
C GLN A 507 55.17 10.14 -2.72
N GLN A 508 55.91 9.10 -3.14
CA GLN A 508 56.61 9.12 -4.44
C GLN A 508 56.22 8.02 -5.44
N GLN A 509 55.27 7.13 -5.14
CA GLN A 509 54.81 6.10 -6.09
C GLN A 509 53.55 6.47 -6.90
N LEU A 510 52.93 7.63 -6.64
CA LEU A 510 51.66 8.01 -7.29
C LEU A 510 51.83 8.48 -8.75
N SER A 511 52.97 9.09 -9.11
CA SER A 511 53.17 9.67 -10.45
C SER A 511 53.43 8.61 -11.53
N PHE A 512 54.09 7.50 -11.18
CA PHE A 512 54.39 6.41 -12.12
C PHE A 512 53.15 5.53 -12.39
N PHE A 513 52.29 5.34 -11.39
CA PHE A 513 51.05 4.57 -11.51
C PHE A 513 49.98 5.26 -12.39
N LEU A 514 49.95 6.59 -12.39
CA LEU A 514 49.05 7.38 -13.23
C LEU A 514 49.44 7.35 -14.71
N PHE A 515 50.74 7.27 -15.02
CA PHE A 515 51.24 7.17 -16.40
C PHE A 515 50.93 5.81 -17.05
N ILE A 516 51.06 4.70 -16.30
CA ILE A 516 50.71 3.36 -16.78
C ILE A 516 49.20 3.20 -17.01
N ASN A 517 48.36 3.79 -16.15
CA ASN A 517 46.91 3.77 -16.34
C ASN A 517 46.44 4.58 -17.55
N TRP A 518 47.15 5.66 -17.91
CA TRP A 518 46.88 6.42 -19.12
C TRP A 518 47.21 5.62 -20.40
N LEU A 519 48.33 4.87 -20.40
CA LEU A 519 48.71 3.98 -21.51
C LEU A 519 47.75 2.78 -21.68
N PHE A 520 47.19 2.26 -20.59
CA PHE A 520 46.18 1.20 -20.64
C PHE A 520 44.86 1.68 -21.28
N TRP A 521 44.53 2.97 -21.10
CA TRP A 521 43.31 3.59 -21.59
C TRP A 521 43.30 3.80 -23.11
N THR A 522 44.44 4.12 -23.70
CA THR A 522 44.55 4.37 -25.16
C THR A 522 44.43 3.09 -25.99
N PHE A 523 44.70 1.91 -25.41
CA PHE A 523 44.69 0.63 -26.13
C PHE A 523 43.51 -0.31 -25.83
N PHE A 524 42.88 -0.24 -24.64
CA PHE A 524 41.89 -1.25 -24.21
C PHE A 524 40.49 -0.74 -23.84
N GLY A 525 40.17 0.54 -24.11
CA GLY A 525 38.93 1.22 -23.69
C GLY A 525 37.60 0.59 -24.12
N ASN A 526 37.59 -0.38 -25.06
CA ASN A 526 36.37 -1.04 -25.53
C ASN A 526 36.11 -2.44 -24.95
N ILE A 527 36.97 -2.99 -24.06
CA ILE A 527 36.86 -4.40 -23.61
C ILE A 527 36.47 -4.56 -22.13
N PHE A 528 36.69 -3.56 -21.26
CA PHE A 528 36.32 -3.66 -19.84
C PHE A 528 35.34 -2.57 -19.44
N GLY A 529 34.13 -2.99 -19.04
CA GLY A 529 33.06 -2.09 -18.61
C GLY A 529 33.50 -1.14 -17.48
N ALA A 530 33.09 0.12 -17.62
CA ALA A 530 33.39 1.21 -16.70
C ALA A 530 32.79 0.95 -15.30
N ASN A 531 33.60 0.42 -14.38
CA ASN A 531 33.23 0.32 -12.95
C ASN A 531 34.43 0.49 -12.00
N TRP A 532 35.57 1.00 -12.48
CA TRP A 532 36.78 1.18 -11.68
C TRP A 532 37.38 2.59 -11.82
N LEU A 533 36.57 3.61 -11.53
CA LEU A 533 37.09 4.95 -11.23
C LEU A 533 36.77 5.30 -9.77
N PRO A 534 37.77 5.68 -8.94
CA PRO A 534 37.50 6.20 -7.61
C PRO A 534 36.68 7.49 -7.72
N LYS A 535 35.51 7.54 -7.07
CA LYS A 535 34.68 8.74 -6.99
C LYS A 535 35.50 9.86 -6.32
N ILE A 536 35.82 10.91 -7.06
CA ILE A 536 36.40 12.15 -6.53
C ILE A 536 35.42 12.68 -5.46
N GLU A 537 35.90 12.96 -4.25
CA GLU A 537 35.07 13.51 -3.19
C GLU A 537 34.47 14.85 -3.62
N ASP A 538 33.15 14.87 -3.77
CA ASP A 538 32.41 16.11 -4.05
C ASP A 538 32.33 16.94 -2.76
N LYS A 539 33.12 18.01 -2.67
CA LYS A 539 33.14 18.93 -1.52
C LYS A 539 32.02 19.97 -1.58
N ASP A 540 31.43 20.20 -2.74
CA ASP A 540 30.38 21.22 -2.90
C ASP A 540 29.06 20.75 -2.31
N ILE A 541 28.76 19.44 -2.39
CA ILE A 541 27.56 18.86 -1.77
C ILE A 541 27.54 19.05 -0.24
N GLU A 542 28.70 19.11 0.41
CA GLU A 542 28.81 19.27 1.87
C GLU A 542 28.46 20.67 2.37
N LYS A 543 28.42 21.66 1.46
CA LYS A 543 27.96 23.02 1.75
C LYS A 543 26.44 23.07 1.91
N ILE A 544 25.70 22.08 1.39
CA ILE A 544 24.25 22.02 1.46
C ILE A 544 23.85 21.54 2.86
N ARG A 545 23.21 22.42 3.62
CA ARG A 545 22.84 22.17 5.03
C ARG A 545 21.36 21.82 5.20
N VAL A 546 21.08 21.09 6.27
CA VAL A 546 19.73 20.87 6.81
C VAL A 546 19.48 21.80 8.01
N PRO A 547 18.23 22.24 8.23
CA PRO A 547 17.89 23.19 9.30
C PRO A 547 18.05 22.62 10.72
N PHE A 548 18.02 21.29 10.87
CA PHE A 548 18.24 20.61 12.13
C PHE A 548 18.70 19.18 11.86
N LYS A 549 19.27 18.55 12.89
CA LYS A 549 19.75 17.18 12.88
C LYS A 549 18.91 16.31 13.81
N PHE A 550 18.79 15.04 13.48
CA PHE A 550 18.05 14.03 14.21
C PHE A 550 18.99 13.12 15.03
N GLN A 551 18.39 12.37 15.93
CA GLN A 551 18.95 11.10 16.42
C GLN A 551 18.27 9.94 15.69
N CYS A 552 19.02 8.85 15.46
CA CYS A 552 18.43 7.61 14.90
C CYS A 552 17.88 6.76 16.05
N ALA A 553 16.55 6.66 16.17
CA ALA A 553 15.90 5.95 17.27
C ALA A 553 16.19 4.45 17.25
N THR A 554 16.42 3.86 16.07
CA THR A 554 16.71 2.43 15.88
C THR A 554 18.20 2.10 15.84
N GLY A 555 19.07 3.11 15.93
CA GLY A 555 20.51 2.94 15.75
C GLY A 555 20.86 2.48 14.33
N PHE A 556 21.93 1.70 14.21
CA PHE A 556 22.51 1.26 12.93
C PHE A 556 22.72 -0.26 12.97
N PRO A 557 21.67 -1.08 12.76
CA PRO A 557 21.82 -2.53 12.73
C PRO A 557 22.77 -2.96 11.59
N PRO A 558 23.33 -4.18 11.64
CA PRO A 558 24.22 -4.68 10.58
C PRO A 558 23.55 -4.68 9.19
N TYR A 559 22.25 -4.98 9.15
CA TYR A 559 21.45 -4.96 7.94
C TYR A 559 19.97 -4.75 8.26
N THR A 560 19.25 -4.17 7.31
CA THR A 560 17.79 -4.15 7.27
C THR A 560 17.28 -4.75 5.96
N ASN A 561 18.07 -4.71 4.88
CA ASN A 561 17.86 -5.48 3.64
C ASN A 561 18.86 -6.66 3.57
N PHE A 562 18.40 -7.86 3.19
CA PHE A 562 19.26 -9.04 3.06
C PHE A 562 18.86 -9.95 1.89
N THR A 563 19.58 -9.83 0.77
CA THR A 563 19.31 -10.58 -0.48
C THR A 563 20.50 -11.44 -0.95
N ARG A 564 21.55 -11.56 -0.14
CA ARG A 564 22.75 -12.35 -0.48
C ARG A 564 22.59 -13.81 -0.11
N ALA A 565 22.55 -14.68 -1.12
CA ALA A 565 22.52 -16.14 -0.97
C ALA A 565 23.71 -16.79 -1.69
N GLU A 566 24.18 -17.92 -1.18
CA GLU A 566 25.27 -18.69 -1.79
C GLU A 566 24.91 -19.13 -3.22
N GLY A 567 25.85 -19.00 -4.16
CA GLY A 567 25.62 -19.30 -5.58
C GLY A 567 24.83 -18.23 -6.36
N PHE A 568 24.37 -17.16 -5.71
CA PHE A 568 23.60 -16.08 -6.34
C PHE A 568 24.21 -14.71 -6.05
N THR A 569 25.05 -14.22 -6.96
CA THR A 569 25.79 -12.95 -6.79
C THR A 569 25.14 -11.76 -7.50
N LYS A 570 24.32 -12.00 -8.52
CA LYS A 570 23.69 -10.93 -9.31
C LYS A 570 22.54 -10.29 -8.51
N GLY A 571 22.70 -9.02 -8.14
CA GLY A 571 21.69 -8.26 -7.38
C GLY A 571 21.73 -8.49 -5.86
N ALA A 572 22.69 -9.27 -5.35
CA ALA A 572 22.83 -9.55 -3.93
C ALA A 572 23.32 -8.32 -3.15
N PHE A 573 22.54 -7.87 -2.17
CA PHE A 573 22.85 -6.77 -1.27
C PHE A 573 22.58 -7.16 0.18
N VAL A 574 23.42 -6.64 1.09
CA VAL A 574 23.22 -6.74 2.54
C VAL A 574 23.65 -5.41 3.13
N GLY A 575 22.74 -4.72 3.82
CA GLY A 575 23.05 -3.43 4.42
C GLY A 575 21.88 -2.81 5.16
N CYS A 576 22.18 -1.81 5.99
CA CYS A 576 21.19 -1.02 6.70
C CYS A 576 20.74 0.13 5.81
N LEU A 577 19.49 0.12 5.39
CA LEU A 577 18.88 1.12 4.49
C LEU A 577 17.69 1.83 5.13
N ASP A 578 17.10 1.21 6.15
CA ASP A 578 15.89 1.69 6.81
C ASP A 578 16.24 2.40 8.12
N TYR A 579 15.58 3.53 8.39
CA TYR A 579 15.84 4.32 9.59
C TYR A 579 14.56 4.91 10.18
N ILE A 580 14.54 5.12 11.50
CA ILE A 580 13.55 5.95 12.20
C ILE A 580 14.31 7.11 12.85
N TRP A 581 14.19 8.30 12.27
CA TRP A 581 14.77 9.54 12.78
C TRP A 581 13.77 10.27 13.66
N VAL A 582 14.21 10.70 14.85
CA VAL A 582 13.41 11.49 15.77
C VAL A 582 14.19 12.72 16.23
N PHE A 583 13.49 13.72 16.75
CA PHE A 583 14.16 14.85 17.38
C PHE A 583 15.02 14.42 18.56
N GLN A 584 16.10 15.15 18.84
CA GLN A 584 17.13 14.76 19.81
C GLN A 584 16.60 14.66 21.25
N GLN A 585 15.60 15.46 21.59
CA GLN A 585 14.93 15.43 22.89
C GLN A 585 13.95 14.25 23.05
N THR A 586 13.64 13.52 21.98
CA THR A 586 12.75 12.35 22.08
C THR A 586 13.45 11.23 22.83
N LYS A 587 12.88 10.76 23.94
CA LYS A 587 13.51 9.69 24.70
C LYS A 587 13.29 8.34 24.04
N VAL A 588 14.36 7.68 23.60
CA VAL A 588 14.30 6.29 23.10
C VAL A 588 14.32 5.34 24.29
N LEU A 589 13.25 4.59 24.49
CA LEU A 589 13.10 3.65 25.61
C LEU A 589 13.81 2.33 25.31
N ARG A 590 13.59 1.77 24.11
CA ARG A 590 14.28 0.58 23.61
C ARG A 590 14.15 0.42 22.10
N VAL A 591 15.07 -0.33 21.52
CA VAL A 591 15.00 -0.82 20.14
C VAL A 591 14.71 -2.31 20.19
N LEU A 592 13.75 -2.78 19.41
CA LEU A 592 13.46 -4.20 19.34
C LEU A 592 14.52 -4.89 18.48
N PRO A 593 15.11 -6.01 18.95
CA PRO A 593 16.13 -6.72 18.18
C PRO A 593 15.55 -7.19 16.84
N LEU A 594 16.42 -7.25 15.82
CA LEU A 594 16.10 -7.91 14.55
C LEU A 594 15.96 -9.44 14.77
N PRO A 595 15.32 -10.17 13.83
CA PRO A 595 15.31 -11.62 13.86
C PRO A 595 16.72 -12.22 13.94
N ASP A 596 16.85 -13.39 14.57
CA ASP A 596 18.11 -14.14 14.60
C ASP A 596 18.63 -14.34 13.17
N HIS A 597 19.92 -14.09 12.95
CA HIS A 597 20.58 -14.27 11.67
C HIS A 597 20.39 -15.69 11.11
N LYS A 598 20.28 -16.71 11.97
CA LYS A 598 19.96 -18.08 11.57
C LYS A 598 18.60 -18.20 10.87
N LEU A 599 17.60 -17.42 11.29
CA LEU A 599 16.30 -17.38 10.62
C LEU A 599 16.37 -16.63 9.29
N VAL A 600 17.09 -15.51 9.25
CA VAL A 600 17.29 -14.70 8.02
C VAL A 600 17.96 -15.53 6.93
N THR A 601 18.92 -16.39 7.30
CA THR A 601 19.71 -17.22 6.37
C THR A 601 19.20 -18.65 6.21
N LYS A 602 18.13 -19.05 6.92
CA LYS A 602 17.60 -20.44 6.90
C LYS A 602 17.32 -20.96 5.49
N TYR A 603 16.93 -20.08 4.57
CA TYR A 603 16.66 -20.39 3.16
C TYR A 603 17.58 -19.60 2.21
N GLY A 604 18.82 -19.34 2.64
CA GLY A 604 19.81 -18.55 1.92
C GLY A 604 19.70 -17.05 2.22
N ALA A 605 18.56 -16.43 1.89
CA ALA A 605 18.30 -15.01 2.11
C ALA A 605 16.78 -14.73 2.22
N ILE A 606 16.37 -13.45 2.29
CA ILE A 606 14.98 -13.02 2.29
C ILE A 606 14.64 -12.22 1.01
N PRO A 607 13.40 -12.23 0.48
CA PRO A 607 12.25 -12.96 0.97
C PRO A 607 12.43 -14.47 0.87
N SER A 608 11.69 -15.20 1.69
CA SER A 608 11.68 -16.65 1.72
C SER A 608 10.30 -17.16 2.08
N ARG A 609 10.15 -18.48 2.24
CA ARG A 609 8.91 -19.05 2.76
C ARG A 609 8.50 -18.46 4.12
N ILE A 610 9.46 -18.08 4.96
CA ILE A 610 9.16 -17.57 6.32
C ILE A 610 9.23 -16.05 6.45
N ALA A 611 9.62 -15.35 5.38
CA ALA A 611 9.87 -13.90 5.37
C ALA A 611 9.26 -13.26 4.11
N PRO A 612 8.26 -12.37 4.24
CA PRO A 612 7.51 -11.88 3.08
C PRO A 612 8.09 -10.65 2.37
N SER A 613 9.23 -10.15 2.83
CA SER A 613 9.96 -9.01 2.25
C SER A 613 11.47 -9.33 2.22
N ASP A 614 12.22 -8.63 1.37
CA ASP A 614 13.69 -8.57 1.41
C ASP A 614 14.21 -7.61 2.51
N HIS A 615 13.32 -6.80 3.09
CA HIS A 615 13.61 -5.97 4.24
C HIS A 615 13.12 -6.60 5.55
N LEU A 616 13.67 -6.15 6.67
CA LEU A 616 13.26 -6.48 8.02
C LEU A 616 12.65 -5.25 8.69
N PRO A 617 11.49 -5.37 9.38
CA PRO A 617 10.90 -4.23 10.06
C PRO A 617 11.76 -3.79 11.24
N ILE A 618 12.11 -2.51 11.25
CA ILE A 618 12.77 -1.84 12.37
C ILE A 618 11.73 -1.24 13.29
N ILE A 619 11.90 -1.44 14.60
CA ILE A 619 10.91 -1.06 15.60
C ILE A 619 11.63 -0.47 16.80
N CYS A 620 11.16 0.69 17.27
CA CYS A 620 11.59 1.30 18.51
C CYS A 620 10.40 1.71 19.37
N GLU A 621 10.63 1.80 20.66
CA GLU A 621 9.71 2.40 21.61
C GLU A 621 10.30 3.71 22.12
N ILE A 622 9.50 4.77 22.07
CA ILE A 622 9.89 6.12 22.44
C ILE A 622 8.93 6.71 23.47
N CYS A 623 9.36 7.80 24.09
CA CYS A 623 8.56 8.62 24.99
C CYS A 623 8.67 10.08 24.56
N PHE A 624 7.53 10.76 24.42
CA PHE A 624 7.50 12.20 24.27
C PHE A 624 7.38 12.82 25.66
N GLU A 625 8.39 13.60 26.07
CA GLU A 625 8.42 14.24 27.39
C GLU A 625 7.74 15.63 27.37
N ASP A 626 6.86 15.85 28.35
CA ASP A 626 6.27 17.14 28.70
C ASP A 626 7.22 17.96 29.59
N ASN A 627 8.49 18.12 29.20
CA ASN A 627 9.37 18.99 29.99
C ASN A 627 9.00 20.45 29.72
N GLU A 628 8.40 21.09 30.73
CA GLU A 628 8.05 22.52 30.77
C GLU A 628 9.29 23.45 30.83
N ASN A 629 10.50 22.91 31.07
CA ASN A 629 11.70 23.71 31.36
C ASN A 629 12.69 23.89 30.18
N ASN A 630 12.34 23.51 28.95
CA ASN A 630 13.22 23.71 27.78
C ASN A 630 12.61 24.69 26.77
N ASP A 631 12.41 25.94 27.19
CA ASP A 631 12.15 27.11 26.33
C ASP A 631 13.38 27.54 25.51
N SER A 632 14.50 26.80 25.59
CA SER A 632 15.74 27.17 24.90
C SER A 632 15.71 27.02 23.37
N PHE A 633 14.59 26.58 22.79
CA PHE A 633 14.45 26.44 21.33
C PHE A 633 13.93 27.69 20.61
N ASP A 634 13.48 28.72 21.34
CA ASP A 634 13.09 30.00 20.72
C ASP A 634 14.29 30.78 20.14
N ASN A 635 15.53 30.33 20.38
CA ASN A 635 16.76 31.01 19.94
C ASN A 635 17.52 30.32 18.79
N LEU A 636 16.97 29.29 18.13
CA LEU A 636 17.66 28.57 17.03
C LEU A 636 16.84 28.49 15.72
N THR A 637 15.75 29.25 15.58
CA THR A 637 14.97 29.34 14.33
C THR A 637 15.35 30.48 13.42
#